data_AF-A0AA35ISC8-F1
#
_entry.id   AF-A0AA35ISC8-F1
#
_cell.length_a   1.000
_cell.length_b   1.000
_cell.length_c   1.000
_cell.angle_alpha   90.00
_cell.angle_beta   90.00
_cell.angle_gamma   90.00
#
_symmetry.space_group_name_H-M   'P 1'
#
loop_
_entity.id
_entity.type
_entity.pdbx_description
1 polymer ?
#
loop_
_entity_poly.entity_id
_entity_poly.type
_entity_poly.pdbx_seq_one_letter_code
_entity_poly.pdbx_strand_id
1 'polypeptide(L)'
;MNQFLLSRRQRHLRVICFHNISLFKTNGNSLLMKKYGGLFVPCFFVLESIRGELLYVSEVQSDSLRKLCFQELPKLTGASTMIILKLVGRVPSEVLCEISFDKRSSLGDKWCILCTYTIDLNKLQPINEDAVLITGTNTPVLGLIDGSYTLLIENTKPIKGPVSLHKRNISQVKIKSSLAYSSLLKLNKLLEYSSQVHEEINDISKKIEQGFPLHKNQNHWYIKTVQKSIKSLQSETLQRKTKKTHMEMTQLENSDTINHSKTELSLISQDEPINDDYGSIYSRFVQIKDRLDQLRFKKLYQLVKIFHSTDLFNPDRGFVRFNRPSSISNIINVLNLKPLNIGILFRQADESARHREYINSQLGYYLLFLHLTATQIFKAPLPYKLMYYGSTSVIESQYPFYFTDSMIAKHQAKLIRAMHYFNADILQFKQVLENYCPT
;
A
#
# COMPACT_ATOMS: atom_id res chain seq x y z
N MET A 1 40.67 -4.95 -1.76
CA MET A 1 40.43 -6.09 -2.66
C MET A 1 39.08 -5.95 -3.41
N ASN A 2 38.74 -4.75 -3.92
CA ASN A 2 37.39 -4.45 -4.47
C ASN A 2 37.38 -3.93 -5.93
N GLN A 3 38.52 -3.86 -6.62
CA GLN A 3 38.57 -3.23 -7.96
C GLN A 3 38.30 -4.20 -9.13
N PHE A 4 38.37 -5.52 -8.92
CA PHE A 4 38.21 -6.50 -10.01
C PHE A 4 36.74 -6.80 -10.39
N LEU A 5 35.77 -6.49 -9.52
CA LEU A 5 34.34 -6.73 -9.78
C LEU A 5 33.70 -5.67 -10.70
N LEU A 6 34.42 -4.58 -11.03
CA LEU A 6 33.94 -3.48 -11.87
C LEU A 6 34.07 -3.73 -13.38
N SER A 7 34.71 -4.82 -13.80
CA SER A 7 35.05 -5.02 -15.22
C SER A 7 33.90 -5.55 -16.10
N ARG A 8 32.79 -6.05 -15.51
CA ARG A 8 31.73 -6.75 -16.27
C ARG A 8 30.32 -6.63 -15.67
N ARG A 9 29.93 -5.46 -15.17
CA ARG A 9 28.51 -5.20 -14.82
C ARG A 9 27.84 -4.40 -15.93
N GLN A 10 26.59 -4.75 -16.25
CA GLN A 10 25.73 -3.89 -17.05
C GLN A 10 25.70 -2.51 -16.37
N ARG A 11 26.24 -1.49 -17.03
CA ARG A 11 26.24 -0.13 -16.51
C ARG A 11 24.85 0.43 -16.67
N HIS A 12 24.12 0.56 -15.57
CA HIS A 12 22.81 1.18 -15.60
C HIS A 12 22.95 2.69 -15.54
N LEU A 13 22.34 3.37 -16.50
CA LEU A 13 22.18 4.81 -16.51
C LEU A 13 21.19 5.20 -15.42
N ARG A 14 21.63 6.00 -14.46
CA ARG A 14 20.80 6.49 -13.35
C ARG A 14 20.29 7.89 -13.61
N VAL A 15 21.18 8.76 -14.09
CA VAL A 15 20.89 10.18 -14.24
C VAL A 15 21.47 10.68 -15.56
N ILE A 16 20.75 11.56 -16.24
CA ILE A 16 21.29 12.39 -17.31
C ILE A 16 21.19 13.84 -16.86
N CYS A 17 22.31 14.56 -16.86
CA CYS A 17 22.33 15.99 -16.57
C CYS A 17 22.85 16.77 -17.78
N PHE A 18 22.12 17.79 -18.21
CA PHE A 18 22.55 18.72 -19.26
C PHE A 18 23.09 20.00 -18.63
N HIS A 19 24.27 20.44 -19.05
CA HIS A 19 24.92 21.65 -18.56
C HIS A 19 24.88 22.78 -19.59
N ASN A 20 24.77 24.02 -19.10
CA ASN A 20 24.74 25.27 -19.88
C ASN A 20 23.71 25.24 -21.03
N ILE A 21 22.44 25.13 -20.66
CA ILE A 21 21.35 25.01 -21.61
C ILE A 21 21.09 26.35 -22.28
N SER A 22 21.09 26.35 -23.61
CA SER A 22 20.85 27.55 -24.40
C SER A 22 20.01 27.21 -25.62
N LEU A 23 18.97 28.03 -25.87
CA LEU A 23 18.17 28.00 -27.09
C LEU A 23 18.94 28.50 -28.32
N PHE A 24 19.97 29.32 -28.09
CA PHE A 24 20.69 30.00 -29.13
C PHE A 24 22.11 29.44 -29.26
N LYS A 25 22.58 29.31 -30.50
CA LYS A 25 23.99 28.96 -30.78
C LYS A 25 24.90 30.14 -30.43
N THR A 26 26.13 29.84 -29.99
CA THR A 26 27.14 30.83 -29.56
C THR A 26 27.47 31.93 -30.60
N ASN A 27 27.10 31.73 -31.86
CA ASN A 27 27.30 32.68 -32.97
C ASN A 27 26.02 33.48 -33.34
N GLY A 28 24.97 33.45 -32.51
CA GLY A 28 23.70 34.13 -32.76
C GLY A 28 23.67 35.61 -32.33
N ASN A 29 22.60 36.33 -32.71
CA ASN A 29 22.37 37.74 -32.38
C ASN A 29 22.53 38.01 -30.87
N SER A 30 23.54 38.80 -30.50
CA SER A 30 23.91 39.11 -29.12
C SER A 30 22.83 39.85 -28.33
N LEU A 31 21.91 40.55 -29.01
CA LEU A 31 20.76 41.23 -28.42
C LEU A 31 19.72 40.25 -27.87
N LEU A 32 19.39 39.19 -28.62
CA LEU A 32 18.44 38.15 -28.18
C LEU A 32 19.03 37.30 -27.05
N MET A 33 20.34 37.04 -27.12
CA MET A 33 21.09 36.37 -26.05
C MET A 33 21.03 37.11 -24.72
N LYS A 34 21.14 38.45 -24.74
CA LYS A 34 21.09 39.27 -23.51
C LYS A 34 19.67 39.41 -22.96
N LYS A 35 18.66 39.47 -23.82
CA LYS A 35 17.24 39.59 -23.41
C LYS A 35 16.65 38.27 -22.91
N TYR A 36 16.95 37.16 -23.57
CA TYR A 36 16.32 35.86 -23.31
C TYR A 36 17.28 34.80 -22.73
N GLY A 37 18.57 35.13 -22.56
CA GLY A 37 19.57 34.20 -22.00
C GLY A 37 19.40 33.89 -20.52
N GLY A 38 18.44 34.53 -19.83
CA GLY A 38 18.08 34.24 -18.44
C GLY A 38 16.72 33.55 -18.27
N LEU A 39 16.02 33.21 -19.35
CA LEU A 39 14.68 32.63 -19.28
C LEU A 39 14.76 31.14 -18.91
N PHE A 40 13.89 30.68 -18.00
CA PHE A 40 13.74 29.25 -17.74
C PHE A 40 13.03 28.59 -18.92
N VAL A 41 13.73 27.66 -19.58
CA VAL A 41 13.19 26.94 -20.73
C VAL A 41 12.77 25.55 -20.27
N PRO A 42 11.46 25.21 -20.32
CA PRO A 42 11.04 23.86 -20.02
C PRO A 42 11.58 22.93 -21.11
N CYS A 43 12.32 21.92 -20.69
CA CYS A 43 12.97 20.96 -21.56
C CYS A 43 12.60 19.53 -21.16
N PHE A 44 12.56 18.65 -22.15
CA PHE A 44 12.58 17.20 -21.94
C PHE A 44 13.62 16.59 -22.88
N PHE A 45 14.08 15.39 -22.58
CA PHE A 45 14.94 14.66 -23.49
C PHE A 45 14.25 13.39 -24.01
N VAL A 46 14.71 12.98 -25.18
CA VAL A 46 14.27 11.77 -25.87
C VAL A 46 15.46 10.86 -26.04
N LEU A 47 15.30 9.61 -25.62
CA LEU A 47 16.23 8.53 -25.88
C LEU A 47 15.69 7.66 -27.00
N GLU A 48 16.48 7.54 -28.06
CA GLU A 48 16.22 6.69 -29.21
C GLU A 48 17.31 5.63 -29.36
N SER A 49 16.93 4.48 -29.89
CA SER A 49 17.85 3.48 -30.38
C SER A 49 18.47 3.92 -31.72
N ILE A 50 19.60 3.33 -32.10
CA ILE A 50 20.20 3.51 -33.45
C ILE A 50 19.19 3.14 -34.55
N ARG A 51 18.27 2.20 -34.26
CA ARG A 51 17.21 1.75 -35.18
C ARG A 51 16.04 2.72 -35.29
N GLY A 52 16.07 3.86 -34.59
CA GLY A 52 14.98 4.85 -34.56
C GLY A 52 13.82 4.48 -33.62
N GLU A 53 13.95 3.40 -32.84
CA GLU A 53 12.96 3.04 -31.83
C GLU A 53 13.04 4.00 -30.64
N LEU A 54 11.90 4.56 -30.24
CA LEU A 54 11.77 5.41 -29.07
C LEU A 54 11.92 4.55 -27.81
N LEU A 55 13.01 4.76 -27.07
CA LEU A 55 13.29 4.01 -25.84
C LEU A 55 12.66 4.67 -24.62
N TYR A 56 12.75 6.00 -24.54
CA TYR A 56 12.22 6.75 -23.40
C TYR A 56 12.06 8.24 -23.73
N VAL A 57 11.04 8.85 -23.14
CA VAL A 57 10.82 10.30 -23.14
C VAL A 57 10.75 10.74 -21.69
N SER A 58 11.54 11.74 -21.35
CA SER A 58 11.57 12.26 -19.98
C SER A 58 10.38 13.15 -19.68
N GLU A 59 10.10 13.31 -18.40
CA GLU A 59 9.25 14.40 -17.94
C GLU A 59 9.85 15.76 -18.29
N VAL A 60 8.99 16.76 -18.42
CA VAL A 60 9.39 18.14 -18.70
C VAL A 60 9.92 18.75 -17.42
N GLN A 61 11.18 19.21 -17.44
CA GLN A 61 11.79 19.93 -16.34
C GLN A 61 12.11 21.37 -16.74
N SER A 62 11.85 22.31 -15.84
CA SER A 62 12.26 23.70 -15.94
C SER A 62 13.06 24.06 -14.67
N ASP A 63 14.39 24.00 -14.78
CA ASP A 63 15.34 24.38 -13.73
C ASP A 63 16.38 25.35 -14.31
N SER A 64 17.33 25.80 -13.50
CA SER A 64 18.36 26.74 -13.89
C SER A 64 19.10 26.31 -15.18
N LEU A 65 19.38 27.29 -16.05
CA LEU A 65 20.11 27.08 -17.31
C LEU A 65 21.53 26.50 -17.12
N ARG A 66 22.05 26.48 -15.89
CA ARG A 66 23.38 25.92 -15.60
C ARG A 66 23.37 24.39 -15.59
N LYS A 67 22.33 23.76 -15.04
CA LYS A 67 22.25 22.29 -14.92
C LYS A 67 20.78 21.86 -14.84
N LEU A 68 20.30 21.09 -15.82
CA LEU A 68 19.07 20.29 -15.68
C LEU A 68 19.45 18.85 -15.40
N CYS A 69 18.84 18.23 -14.39
CA CYS A 69 19.13 16.84 -14.02
C CYS A 69 17.87 15.99 -13.97
N PHE A 70 17.87 14.96 -14.80
CA PHE A 70 16.79 14.00 -14.88
C PHE A 70 17.22 12.72 -14.15
N GLN A 71 16.65 12.47 -12.98
CA GLN A 71 17.08 11.42 -12.05
C GLN A 71 16.34 10.09 -12.21
N GLU A 72 15.19 10.08 -12.90
CA GLU A 72 14.32 8.91 -12.97
C GLU A 72 14.33 8.29 -14.37
N LEU A 73 15.44 7.63 -14.72
CA LEU A 73 15.51 6.87 -15.96
C LEU A 73 15.02 5.43 -15.72
N PRO A 74 14.00 4.96 -16.45
CA PRO A 74 13.62 3.55 -16.40
C PRO A 74 14.77 2.69 -16.93
N LYS A 75 14.84 1.46 -16.43
CA LYS A 75 15.85 0.49 -16.88
C LYS A 75 15.61 0.19 -18.36
N LEU A 76 16.49 0.71 -19.22
CA LEU A 76 16.49 0.41 -20.64
C LEU A 76 16.69 -1.10 -20.83
N THR A 77 15.74 -1.77 -21.47
CA THR A 77 15.73 -3.23 -21.70
C THR A 77 16.59 -3.64 -22.90
N GLY A 78 17.18 -2.69 -23.63
CA GLY A 78 18.02 -2.94 -24.79
C GLY A 78 19.49 -3.17 -24.45
N ALA A 79 20.12 -4.16 -25.09
CA ALA A 79 21.56 -4.37 -25.05
C ALA A 79 22.36 -3.42 -25.97
N SER A 80 21.73 -2.36 -26.50
CA SER A 80 22.37 -1.44 -27.43
C SER A 80 23.48 -0.66 -26.72
N THR A 81 24.69 -0.72 -27.28
CA THR A 81 25.83 0.04 -26.77
C THR A 81 25.82 1.48 -27.25
N MET A 82 25.05 1.82 -28.28
CA MET A 82 24.86 3.21 -28.69
C MET A 82 23.40 3.64 -28.59
N ILE A 83 23.23 4.90 -28.20
CA ILE A 83 21.94 5.54 -27.99
C ILE A 83 21.97 6.93 -28.61
N ILE A 84 20.84 7.39 -29.11
CA ILE A 84 20.66 8.76 -29.61
C ILE A 84 19.92 9.53 -28.52
N LEU A 85 20.53 10.60 -28.03
CA LEU A 85 19.97 11.48 -27.01
C LEU A 85 19.62 12.82 -27.66
N LYS A 86 18.33 13.17 -27.69
CA LYS A 86 17.83 14.46 -28.17
C LYS A 86 17.35 15.29 -27.00
N LEU A 87 17.81 16.53 -26.89
CA LEU A 87 17.26 17.52 -25.96
C LEU A 87 16.24 18.37 -26.71
N VAL A 88 15.02 18.48 -26.18
CA VAL A 88 13.92 19.26 -26.75
C VAL A 88 13.52 20.34 -25.76
N GLY A 89 13.41 21.58 -26.23
CA GLY A 89 13.02 22.73 -25.43
C GLY A 89 11.80 23.44 -26.00
N ARG A 90 10.96 24.00 -25.14
CA ARG A 90 9.85 24.87 -25.56
C ARG A 90 10.39 26.25 -25.87
N VAL A 91 10.23 26.69 -27.11
CA VAL A 91 10.56 28.07 -27.49
C VAL A 91 9.32 28.94 -27.21
N PRO A 92 9.44 29.95 -26.33
CA PRO A 92 8.33 30.87 -26.05
C PRO A 92 7.90 31.63 -27.30
N SER A 93 6.59 31.83 -27.44
CA SER A 93 5.99 32.56 -28.55
C SER A 93 6.56 33.98 -28.72
N GLU A 94 7.02 34.63 -27.64
CA GLU A 94 7.63 35.97 -27.69
C GLU A 94 8.94 35.97 -28.50
N VAL A 95 9.75 34.92 -28.35
CA VAL A 95 11.01 34.75 -29.10
C VAL A 95 10.71 34.44 -30.57
N LEU A 96 9.68 33.62 -30.83
CA LEU A 96 9.27 33.30 -32.20
C LEU A 96 8.73 34.53 -32.93
N CYS A 97 7.91 35.34 -32.28
CA CYS A 97 7.35 36.57 -32.84
C CYS A 97 8.43 37.63 -33.14
N GLU A 98 9.46 37.75 -32.31
CA GLU A 98 10.58 38.67 -32.57
C GLU A 98 11.46 38.22 -33.76
N ILE A 99 11.56 36.91 -34.02
CA ILE A 99 12.36 36.36 -35.12
C ILE A 99 11.60 36.36 -36.45
N SER A 100 10.28 36.11 -36.44
CA SER A 100 9.48 35.97 -37.67
C SER A 100 9.01 37.27 -38.30
N PHE A 101 9.20 38.44 -37.66
CA PHE A 101 8.73 39.79 -38.05
C PHE A 101 7.21 39.94 -38.35
N ASP A 102 6.46 38.85 -38.49
CA ASP A 102 5.00 38.82 -38.66
C ASP A 102 4.28 38.75 -37.31
N LYS A 103 3.83 39.91 -36.83
CA LYS A 103 3.05 40.06 -35.57
C LYS A 103 1.61 39.54 -35.65
N ARG A 104 1.19 38.93 -36.76
CA ARG A 104 -0.25 38.62 -37.03
C ARG A 104 -0.61 37.13 -36.98
N SER A 105 0.35 36.22 -36.97
CA SER A 105 0.07 34.80 -36.73
C SER A 105 0.37 34.49 -35.27
N SER A 106 -0.65 34.15 -34.49
CA SER A 106 -0.47 33.57 -33.15
C SER A 106 0.19 32.19 -33.28
N LEU A 107 1.50 32.16 -33.53
CA LEU A 107 2.28 30.95 -33.38
C LEU A 107 2.33 30.66 -31.88
N GLY A 108 1.50 29.73 -31.44
CA GLY A 108 1.63 29.16 -30.10
C GLY A 108 3.02 28.59 -29.87
N ASP A 109 3.37 28.38 -28.61
CA ASP A 109 4.68 27.86 -28.23
C ASP A 109 5.02 26.57 -28.99
N LYS A 110 6.21 26.54 -29.61
CA LYS A 110 6.68 25.39 -30.38
C LYS A 110 7.79 24.66 -29.64
N TRP A 111 7.74 23.34 -29.67
CA TRP A 111 8.81 22.49 -29.18
C TRP A 111 9.86 22.29 -30.26
N CYS A 112 11.12 22.62 -29.96
CA CYS A 112 12.24 22.54 -30.89
C CYS A 112 13.32 21.62 -30.34
N ILE A 113 13.94 20.82 -31.20
CA ILE A 113 15.10 20.01 -30.86
C ILE A 113 16.30 20.95 -30.70
N LEU A 114 16.82 21.06 -29.48
CA LEU A 114 17.96 21.91 -29.16
C LEU A 114 19.27 21.26 -29.58
N CYS A 115 19.44 19.97 -29.26
CA CYS A 115 20.65 19.20 -29.56
C CYS A 115 20.31 17.73 -29.79
N THR A 116 21.12 17.06 -30.61
CA THR A 116 21.07 15.61 -30.85
C THR A 116 22.47 15.05 -30.70
N TYR A 117 22.64 14.07 -29.82
CA TYR A 117 23.91 13.41 -29.53
C TYR A 117 23.81 11.93 -29.85
N THR A 118 24.75 11.42 -30.65
CA THR A 118 24.93 9.98 -30.83
C THR A 118 25.98 9.51 -29.83
N ILE A 119 25.54 8.80 -28.80
CA ILE A 119 26.37 8.40 -27.66
C ILE A 119 26.73 6.93 -27.81
N ASP A 120 28.03 6.63 -27.89
CA ASP A 120 28.56 5.28 -27.72
C ASP A 120 28.98 5.09 -26.26
N LEU A 121 28.26 4.24 -25.52
CA LEU A 121 28.49 3.98 -24.11
C LEU A 121 29.88 3.38 -23.83
N ASN A 122 30.53 2.79 -24.84
CA ASN A 122 31.88 2.24 -24.71
C ASN A 122 32.98 3.30 -24.76
N LYS A 123 32.70 4.49 -25.34
CA LYS A 123 33.67 5.56 -25.58
C LYS A 123 33.54 6.72 -24.60
N LEU A 124 32.78 6.54 -23.53
CA LEU A 124 32.56 7.55 -22.49
C LEU A 124 33.81 7.76 -21.63
N GLN A 125 34.11 9.04 -21.32
CA GLN A 125 35.21 9.39 -20.42
C GLN A 125 34.70 9.67 -19.01
N PRO A 126 35.36 9.14 -17.96
CA PRO A 126 34.99 9.40 -16.58
C PRO A 126 35.34 10.85 -16.19
N ILE A 127 34.41 11.54 -15.55
CA ILE A 127 34.59 12.91 -15.04
C ILE A 127 34.28 12.95 -13.55
N ASN A 128 35.09 13.75 -12.82
CA ASN A 128 34.79 14.12 -11.45
C ASN A 128 34.05 15.47 -11.45
N GLU A 129 32.76 15.47 -11.09
CA GLU A 129 31.87 16.66 -11.15
C GLU A 129 32.41 17.83 -10.31
N ASP A 130 33.16 17.56 -9.24
CA ASP A 130 33.69 18.59 -8.34
C ASP A 130 34.99 19.25 -8.85
N ALA A 131 35.68 18.65 -9.83
CA ALA A 131 37.01 19.07 -10.27
C ALA A 131 37.04 19.67 -11.69
N VAL A 132 35.95 19.55 -12.45
CA VAL A 132 35.90 19.87 -13.88
C VAL A 132 34.74 20.81 -14.20
N LEU A 133 35.05 21.94 -14.82
CA LEU A 133 34.06 22.86 -15.36
C LEU A 133 33.70 22.45 -16.78
N ILE A 134 32.42 22.21 -17.01
CA ILE A 134 31.88 21.94 -18.33
C ILE A 134 31.59 23.29 -19.00
N THR A 135 32.36 23.63 -20.03
CA THR A 135 32.25 24.91 -20.77
C THR A 135 31.37 24.81 -22.00
N GLY A 136 30.98 23.60 -22.40
CA GLY A 136 30.17 23.36 -23.58
C GLY A 136 28.71 23.71 -23.35
N THR A 137 28.04 24.21 -24.39
CA THR A 137 26.60 24.49 -24.38
C THR A 137 25.80 23.21 -24.64
N ASN A 138 24.70 23.03 -23.90
CA ASN A 138 23.80 21.85 -23.96
C ASN A 138 24.50 20.49 -23.74
N THR A 139 25.59 20.44 -22.97
CA THR A 139 26.44 19.24 -22.89
C THR A 139 25.85 18.17 -21.95
N PRO A 140 25.65 16.91 -22.41
CA PRO A 140 25.14 15.85 -21.55
C PRO A 140 26.24 15.21 -20.69
N VAL A 141 25.92 14.98 -19.43
CA VAL A 141 26.68 14.21 -18.44
C VAL A 141 25.82 13.03 -18.01
N LEU A 142 26.39 11.83 -18.06
CA LEU A 142 25.71 10.59 -17.75
C LEU A 142 26.18 10.08 -16.39
N GLY A 143 25.29 10.09 -15.40
CA GLY A 143 25.49 9.46 -14.10
C GLY A 143 25.21 7.97 -14.19
N LEU A 144 26.26 7.14 -14.18
CA LEU A 144 26.18 5.69 -14.11
C LEU A 144 26.39 5.23 -12.66
N ILE A 145 26.06 3.97 -12.35
CA ILE A 145 26.29 3.39 -11.00
C ILE A 145 27.74 3.56 -10.52
N ASP A 146 28.69 3.50 -11.46
CA ASP A 146 30.13 3.50 -11.17
C ASP A 146 30.75 4.92 -11.16
N GLY A 147 29.97 5.97 -11.48
CA GLY A 147 30.44 7.36 -11.54
C GLY A 147 29.82 8.18 -12.68
N SER A 148 30.24 9.44 -12.81
CA SER A 148 29.77 10.37 -13.85
C SER A 148 30.68 10.34 -15.08
N TYR A 149 30.08 10.38 -16.27
CA TYR A 149 30.78 10.26 -17.54
C TYR A 149 30.31 11.30 -18.56
N THR A 150 31.20 11.71 -19.47
CA THR A 150 30.87 12.64 -20.56
C THR A 150 31.35 12.13 -21.91
N LEU A 151 30.85 12.78 -22.97
CA LEU A 151 31.32 12.58 -24.32
C LEU A 151 32.75 13.09 -24.49
N LEU A 152 33.51 12.45 -25.38
CA LEU A 152 34.92 12.71 -25.65
C LEU A 152 35.19 14.08 -26.33
N ILE A 153 34.14 14.84 -26.64
CA ILE A 153 34.24 16.09 -27.41
C ILE A 153 34.50 17.25 -26.45
N GLU A 154 35.78 17.63 -26.40
CA GLU A 154 36.35 18.97 -26.12
C GLU A 154 35.40 19.98 -25.49
N ASN A 155 35.29 20.06 -24.16
CA ASN A 155 34.73 21.24 -23.46
C ASN A 155 34.83 21.14 -21.93
N THR A 156 35.87 20.49 -21.41
CA THR A 156 36.06 20.27 -19.97
C THR A 156 37.36 20.92 -19.54
N LYS A 157 37.27 22.01 -18.76
CA LYS A 157 38.45 22.68 -18.18
C LYS A 157 38.56 22.30 -16.70
N PRO A 158 39.71 21.82 -16.22
CA PRO A 158 39.90 21.56 -14.79
C PRO A 158 39.84 22.88 -14.00
N ILE A 159 39.09 22.90 -12.90
CA ILE A 159 38.83 24.11 -12.09
C ILE A 159 40.05 24.48 -11.21
N LYS A 160 40.96 23.54 -10.96
CA LYS A 160 42.17 23.77 -10.15
C LYS A 160 43.41 23.29 -10.91
N GLY A 161 44.49 24.08 -10.81
CA GLY A 161 45.83 23.71 -11.27
C GLY A 161 46.33 22.40 -10.62
N PRO A 162 47.43 21.81 -11.11
CA PRO A 162 47.82 20.46 -10.75
C PRO A 162 48.28 20.41 -9.30
N VAL A 163 47.37 20.16 -8.37
CA VAL A 163 47.76 19.70 -7.03
C VAL A 163 48.26 18.29 -7.23
N SER A 164 49.57 18.11 -7.03
CA SER A 164 50.29 16.84 -7.13
C SER A 164 49.78 15.84 -6.10
N LEU A 165 48.59 15.29 -6.34
CA LEU A 165 48.18 14.04 -5.72
C LEU A 165 48.95 12.94 -6.43
N HIS A 166 49.72 12.17 -5.66
CA HIS A 166 50.52 11.04 -6.13
C HIS A 166 49.87 10.35 -7.33
N LYS A 167 50.52 10.45 -8.50
CA LYS A 167 50.17 9.66 -9.69
C LYS A 167 50.36 8.17 -9.34
N ARG A 168 49.38 7.56 -8.69
CA ARG A 168 49.15 6.14 -8.91
C ARG A 168 48.80 6.02 -10.38
N ASN A 169 49.61 5.28 -11.12
CA ASN A 169 49.26 4.85 -12.47
C ASN A 169 47.92 4.13 -12.38
N ILE A 170 46.82 4.86 -12.60
CA ILE A 170 45.52 4.27 -12.90
C ILE A 170 45.74 3.66 -14.28
N SER A 171 46.06 2.37 -14.27
CA SER A 171 46.19 1.55 -15.46
C SER A 171 45.03 1.90 -16.38
N GLN A 172 45.32 2.38 -17.60
CA GLN A 172 44.31 2.49 -18.64
C GLN A 172 43.59 1.14 -18.69
N VAL A 173 42.30 1.15 -18.36
CA VAL A 173 41.47 -0.05 -18.46
C VAL A 173 41.43 -0.38 -19.94
N LYS A 174 42.33 -1.26 -20.39
CA LYS A 174 42.23 -1.86 -21.71
C LYS A 174 40.94 -2.67 -21.70
N ILE A 175 39.87 -2.09 -22.23
CA ILE A 175 38.61 -2.77 -22.48
C ILE A 175 38.94 -3.87 -23.49
N LYS A 176 39.24 -5.07 -22.99
CA LYS A 176 39.41 -6.24 -23.84
C LYS A 176 38.04 -6.56 -24.41
N SER A 177 37.90 -6.47 -25.74
CA SER A 177 36.74 -6.88 -26.51
C SER A 177 36.62 -8.41 -26.56
N SER A 178 36.59 -9.07 -25.41
CA SER A 178 36.36 -10.52 -25.35
C SER A 178 34.87 -10.77 -25.17
N LEU A 179 34.18 -10.97 -26.31
CA LEU A 179 32.87 -11.62 -26.36
C LEU A 179 33.04 -13.05 -25.83
N ALA A 180 32.80 -13.24 -24.53
CA ALA A 180 32.81 -14.58 -23.96
C ALA A 180 31.50 -15.28 -24.32
N TYR A 181 31.58 -16.55 -24.73
CA TYR A 181 30.39 -17.38 -24.96
C TYR A 181 29.42 -17.35 -23.77
N SER A 182 29.96 -17.34 -22.54
CA SER A 182 29.18 -17.22 -21.31
C SER A 182 28.41 -15.91 -21.19
N SER A 183 28.90 -14.80 -21.74
CA SER A 183 28.12 -13.54 -21.79
C SER A 183 27.01 -13.58 -22.82
N LEU A 184 27.21 -14.22 -23.97
CA LEU A 184 26.16 -14.41 -24.98
C LEU A 184 25.06 -15.34 -24.47
N LEU A 185 25.43 -16.42 -23.78
CA LEU A 185 24.47 -17.34 -23.17
C LEU A 185 23.62 -16.65 -22.11
N LYS A 186 24.23 -15.80 -21.26
CA LYS A 186 23.49 -14.99 -20.27
C LYS A 186 22.54 -14.00 -20.93
N LEU A 187 22.97 -13.35 -22.00
CA LEU A 187 22.11 -12.44 -22.76
C LEU A 187 20.93 -13.18 -23.39
N ASN A 188 21.18 -14.35 -23.98
CA ASN A 188 20.14 -15.20 -24.54
C ASN A 188 19.13 -15.63 -23.46
N LYS A 189 19.59 -16.12 -22.31
CA LYS A 189 18.72 -16.48 -21.18
C LYS A 189 17.90 -15.30 -20.64
N LEU A 190 18.46 -14.09 -20.67
CA LEU A 190 17.72 -12.88 -20.29
C LEU A 190 16.64 -12.55 -21.31
N LEU A 191 16.92 -12.70 -22.61
CA LEU A 191 15.92 -12.50 -23.67
C LEU A 191 14.81 -13.55 -23.60
N GLU A 192 15.15 -14.81 -23.34
CA GLU A 192 14.19 -15.91 -23.13
C GLU A 192 13.29 -15.62 -21.93
N TYR A 193 13.87 -15.19 -20.81
CA TYR A 193 13.10 -14.74 -19.64
C TYR A 193 12.19 -13.56 -19.98
N SER A 194 12.68 -12.57 -20.72
CA SER A 194 11.85 -11.43 -21.15
C SER A 194 10.71 -11.85 -22.07
N SER A 195 10.92 -12.86 -22.92
CA SER A 195 9.87 -13.44 -23.76
C SER A 195 8.82 -14.15 -22.91
N GLN A 196 9.25 -14.94 -21.93
CA GLN A 196 8.33 -15.61 -20.99
C GLN A 196 7.50 -14.61 -20.19
N VAL A 197 8.10 -13.52 -19.71
CA VAL A 197 7.35 -12.45 -19.03
C VAL A 197 6.32 -11.82 -19.98
N HIS A 198 6.65 -11.65 -21.25
CA HIS A 198 5.68 -11.14 -22.24
C HIS A 198 4.53 -12.13 -22.50
N GLU A 199 4.81 -13.42 -22.54
CA GLU A 199 3.78 -14.47 -22.62
C GLU A 199 2.89 -14.48 -21.37
N GLU A 200 3.46 -14.35 -20.18
CA GLU A 200 2.71 -14.23 -18.93
C GLU A 200 1.83 -12.99 -18.91
N ILE A 201 2.33 -11.84 -19.40
CA ILE A 201 1.53 -10.62 -19.56
C ILE A 201 0.38 -10.88 -20.52
N ASN A 202 0.61 -11.56 -21.64
CA ASN A 202 -0.44 -11.89 -22.60
C ASN A 202 -1.48 -12.85 -22.01
N ASP A 203 -1.07 -13.81 -21.21
CA ASP A 203 -1.99 -14.72 -20.52
C ASP A 203 -2.79 -14.02 -19.43
N ILE A 204 -2.18 -13.07 -18.70
CA ILE A 204 -2.90 -12.21 -17.77
C ILE A 204 -3.89 -11.33 -18.53
N SER A 205 -3.50 -10.72 -19.65
CA SER A 205 -4.40 -9.95 -20.51
C SER A 205 -5.58 -10.79 -20.98
N LYS A 206 -5.34 -12.03 -21.44
CA LYS A 206 -6.41 -12.97 -21.81
C LYS A 206 -7.32 -13.31 -20.64
N LYS A 207 -6.78 -13.52 -19.44
CA LYS A 207 -7.58 -13.77 -18.22
C LYS A 207 -8.42 -12.55 -17.85
N ILE A 208 -7.87 -11.35 -18.00
CA ILE A 208 -8.59 -10.10 -17.79
C ILE A 208 -9.71 -9.96 -18.84
N GLU A 209 -9.42 -10.27 -20.11
CA GLU A 209 -10.40 -10.32 -21.20
C GLU A 209 -11.54 -11.30 -20.94
N GLN A 210 -11.23 -12.52 -20.48
CA GLN A 210 -12.23 -13.51 -20.04
C GLN A 210 -13.02 -13.04 -18.82
N GLY A 211 -12.37 -12.28 -17.93
CA GLY A 211 -12.97 -11.66 -16.75
C GLY A 211 -13.90 -10.49 -17.07
N PHE A 212 -13.87 -9.92 -18.29
CA PHE A 212 -14.91 -9.00 -18.73
C PHE A 212 -16.18 -9.80 -19.08
N PRO A 213 -17.26 -9.69 -18.27
CA PRO A 213 -18.45 -10.49 -18.50
C PRO A 213 -19.10 -10.10 -19.84
N LEU A 214 -19.43 -11.10 -20.66
CA LEU A 214 -20.27 -10.98 -21.87
C LEU A 214 -21.60 -10.26 -21.59
N HIS A 215 -22.07 -10.28 -20.33
CA HIS A 215 -23.28 -9.60 -19.88
C HIS A 215 -22.98 -8.25 -19.21
N LYS A 216 -22.48 -7.28 -19.98
CA LYS A 216 -22.07 -5.93 -19.51
C LYS A 216 -23.13 -5.12 -18.75
N ASN A 217 -24.40 -5.53 -18.74
CA ASN A 217 -25.51 -4.70 -18.25
C ASN A 217 -26.44 -5.37 -17.22
N GLN A 218 -26.20 -6.60 -16.75
CA GLN A 218 -27.09 -7.22 -15.76
C GLN A 218 -27.07 -6.46 -14.43
N ASN A 219 -25.88 -6.19 -13.88
CA ASN A 219 -25.74 -5.44 -12.63
C ASN A 219 -26.23 -4.00 -12.76
N HIS A 220 -26.01 -3.35 -13.91
CA HIS A 220 -26.54 -2.02 -14.18
C HIS A 220 -28.07 -2.01 -14.23
N TRP A 221 -28.67 -3.06 -14.81
CA TRP A 221 -30.12 -3.23 -14.81
C TRP A 221 -30.64 -3.47 -13.39
N TYR A 222 -30.01 -4.32 -12.59
CA TYR A 222 -30.37 -4.50 -11.17
C TYR A 222 -30.29 -3.19 -10.39
N ILE A 223 -29.24 -2.39 -10.57
CA ILE A 223 -29.09 -1.07 -9.94
C ILE A 223 -30.22 -0.13 -10.39
N LYS A 224 -30.55 -0.09 -11.68
CA LYS A 224 -31.69 0.70 -12.19
C LYS A 224 -33.02 0.24 -11.62
N THR A 225 -33.21 -1.06 -11.45
CA THR A 225 -34.44 -1.64 -10.87
C THR A 225 -34.55 -1.27 -9.39
N VAL A 226 -33.45 -1.33 -8.63
CA VAL A 226 -33.40 -0.85 -7.24
C VAL A 226 -33.66 0.65 -7.16
N GLN A 227 -33.14 1.45 -8.08
CA GLN A 227 -33.44 2.88 -8.13
C GLN A 227 -34.92 3.16 -8.41
N LYS A 228 -35.57 2.36 -9.27
CA LYS A 228 -37.02 2.45 -9.52
C LYS A 228 -37.84 2.09 -8.29
N SER A 229 -37.47 1.04 -7.55
CA SER A 229 -38.17 0.65 -6.32
C SER A 229 -38.00 1.67 -5.19
N ILE A 230 -36.82 2.31 -5.08
CA ILE A 230 -36.62 3.43 -4.14
C ILE A 230 -37.55 4.60 -4.50
N LYS A 231 -37.67 4.95 -5.79
CA LYS A 231 -38.59 6.00 -6.24
C LYS A 231 -40.06 5.65 -5.97
N SER A 232 -40.47 4.39 -6.16
CA SER A 232 -41.84 3.99 -5.85
C SER A 232 -42.12 4.06 -4.35
N LEU A 233 -41.19 3.62 -3.49
CA LEU A 233 -41.30 3.75 -2.04
C LEU A 233 -41.36 5.23 -1.58
N GLN A 234 -40.59 6.11 -2.22
CA GLN A 234 -40.67 7.55 -1.97
C GLN A 234 -42.04 8.13 -2.37
N SER A 235 -42.59 7.71 -3.51
CA SER A 235 -43.94 8.14 -3.91
C SER A 235 -45.03 7.60 -2.98
N GLU A 236 -44.90 6.37 -2.48
CA GLU A 236 -45.85 5.76 -1.56
C GLU A 236 -45.79 6.43 -0.17
N THR A 237 -44.59 6.72 0.33
CA THR A 237 -44.42 7.48 1.57
C THR A 237 -44.94 8.91 1.46
N LEU A 238 -44.77 9.56 0.30
CA LEU A 238 -45.39 10.86 0.03
C LEU A 238 -46.93 10.75 0.05
N GLN A 239 -47.50 9.74 -0.61
CA GLN A 239 -48.95 9.49 -0.58
C GLN A 239 -49.48 9.20 0.82
N ARG A 240 -48.73 8.45 1.65
CA ARG A 240 -49.08 8.22 3.06
C ARG A 240 -49.05 9.53 3.86
N LYS A 241 -48.04 10.39 3.62
CA LYS A 241 -47.98 11.72 4.24
C LYS A 241 -49.16 12.60 3.80
N THR A 242 -49.50 12.65 2.53
CA THR A 242 -50.65 13.44 2.05
C THR A 242 -51.98 12.92 2.58
N LYS A 243 -52.14 11.59 2.69
CA LYS A 243 -53.31 10.98 3.34
C LYS A 243 -53.37 11.33 4.82
N LYS A 244 -52.23 11.32 5.51
CA LYS A 244 -52.14 11.70 6.92
C LYS A 244 -52.49 13.18 7.13
N THR A 245 -51.94 14.09 6.32
CA THR A 245 -52.28 15.52 6.39
C THR A 245 -53.74 15.78 6.02
N HIS A 246 -54.29 15.02 5.07
CA HIS A 246 -55.71 15.12 4.73
C HIS A 246 -56.59 14.61 5.89
N MET A 247 -56.23 13.49 6.51
CA MET A 247 -56.89 13.02 7.73
C MET A 247 -56.79 14.04 8.86
N GLU A 248 -55.62 14.64 9.09
CA GLU A 248 -55.43 15.69 10.11
C GLU A 248 -56.29 16.93 9.82
N MET A 249 -56.40 17.36 8.55
CA MET A 249 -57.30 18.46 8.16
C MET A 249 -58.77 18.11 8.38
N THR A 250 -59.21 16.90 7.97
CA THR A 250 -60.58 16.44 8.24
C THR A 250 -60.84 16.25 9.74
N GLN A 251 -59.83 15.86 10.53
CA GLN A 251 -59.93 15.76 11.99
C GLN A 251 -60.00 17.15 12.63
N LEU A 252 -59.38 18.17 12.06
CA LEU A 252 -59.51 19.56 12.50
C LEU A 252 -60.93 20.08 12.25
N GLU A 253 -61.45 19.89 11.03
CA GLU A 253 -62.84 20.22 10.66
C GLU A 253 -63.87 19.44 11.48
N ASN A 254 -63.57 18.17 11.79
CA ASN A 254 -64.40 17.34 12.66
C ASN A 254 -64.22 17.70 14.15
N SER A 255 -63.08 18.23 14.58
CA SER A 255 -62.87 18.64 15.97
C SER A 255 -63.69 19.88 16.35
N ASP A 256 -63.95 20.76 15.40
CA ASP A 256 -64.86 21.91 15.56
C ASP A 256 -66.34 21.45 15.68
N THR A 257 -66.71 20.32 15.07
CA THR A 257 -68.05 19.73 15.21
C THR A 257 -68.19 18.78 16.41
N ILE A 258 -67.09 18.14 16.86
CA ILE A 258 -67.07 17.16 17.96
C ILE A 258 -67.00 17.81 19.36
N ASN A 259 -66.65 19.10 19.47
CA ASN A 259 -66.74 19.81 20.76
C ASN A 259 -68.18 19.92 21.31
N HIS A 260 -69.20 19.60 20.49
CA HIS A 260 -70.59 19.44 20.93
C HIS A 260 -71.01 17.99 21.25
N SER A 261 -70.14 16.99 21.03
CA SER A 261 -70.50 15.56 21.13
C SER A 261 -69.46 14.74 21.90
N LYS A 262 -68.93 15.28 23.01
CA LYS A 262 -67.93 14.61 23.86
C LYS A 262 -68.43 14.42 25.30
N THR A 263 -69.60 13.82 25.45
CA THR A 263 -70.07 13.31 26.75
C THR A 263 -70.39 11.82 26.78
N GLU A 264 -70.15 11.04 25.71
CA GLU A 264 -70.64 9.63 25.70
C GLU A 264 -69.67 8.54 25.21
N LEU A 265 -68.45 8.82 24.75
CA LEU A 265 -67.55 7.77 24.24
C LEU A 265 -66.19 7.76 24.94
N SER A 266 -66.23 7.69 26.27
CA SER A 266 -65.16 7.10 27.05
C SER A 266 -65.17 5.57 26.85
N LEU A 267 -63.99 4.98 26.58
CA LEU A 267 -63.69 3.54 26.59
C LEU A 267 -64.11 2.75 25.33
N ILE A 268 -63.29 2.83 24.28
CA ILE A 268 -63.13 1.69 23.35
C ILE A 268 -61.67 1.26 23.41
N SER A 269 -61.47 0.07 23.95
CA SER A 269 -60.23 -0.70 24.01
C SER A 269 -59.67 -1.02 22.61
N GLN A 270 -59.06 -0.03 21.95
CA GLN A 270 -58.33 -0.24 20.69
C GLN A 270 -56.80 -0.14 20.83
N ASP A 271 -56.28 0.17 22.01
CA ASP A 271 -54.83 0.31 22.26
C ASP A 271 -54.15 -0.98 22.77
N GLU A 272 -54.91 -2.00 23.19
CA GLU A 272 -54.36 -3.31 23.61
C GLU A 272 -53.73 -4.17 22.48
N PRO A 273 -54.28 -4.27 21.24
CA PRO A 273 -53.74 -5.20 20.24
C PRO A 273 -52.36 -4.80 19.72
N ILE A 274 -52.01 -3.51 19.78
CA ILE A 274 -50.67 -3.03 19.40
C ILE A 274 -49.63 -3.50 20.42
N ASN A 275 -49.97 -3.49 21.72
CA ASN A 275 -49.08 -3.92 22.79
C ASN A 275 -48.84 -5.44 22.79
N ASP A 276 -49.84 -6.23 22.40
CA ASP A 276 -49.73 -7.69 22.24
C ASP A 276 -48.81 -8.08 21.06
N ASP A 277 -48.85 -7.35 19.95
CA ASP A 277 -47.94 -7.56 18.82
C ASP A 277 -46.48 -7.29 19.22
N TYR A 278 -46.21 -6.21 19.96
CA TYR A 278 -44.88 -5.94 20.53
C TYR A 278 -44.46 -7.05 21.51
N GLY A 279 -45.34 -7.44 22.43
CA GLY A 279 -45.08 -8.53 23.39
C GLY A 279 -44.74 -9.86 22.71
N SER A 280 -45.43 -10.19 21.61
CA SER A 280 -45.17 -11.40 20.82
C SER A 280 -43.82 -11.36 20.10
N ILE A 281 -43.42 -10.20 19.56
CA ILE A 281 -42.12 -10.00 18.90
C ILE A 281 -40.99 -10.08 19.92
N TYR A 282 -41.12 -9.45 21.09
CA TYR A 282 -40.15 -9.53 22.17
C TYR A 282 -40.04 -10.96 22.72
N SER A 283 -41.17 -11.66 22.89
CA SER A 283 -41.17 -13.07 23.31
C SER A 283 -40.44 -13.97 22.30
N ARG A 284 -40.69 -13.81 20.99
CA ARG A 284 -39.95 -14.53 19.94
C ARG A 284 -38.47 -14.16 19.93
N PHE A 285 -38.14 -12.89 20.14
CA PHE A 285 -36.75 -12.43 20.22
C PHE A 285 -36.01 -13.07 21.40
N VAL A 286 -36.63 -13.10 22.58
CA VAL A 286 -36.08 -13.74 23.79
C VAL A 286 -35.88 -15.24 23.54
N GLN A 287 -36.87 -15.93 22.96
CA GLN A 287 -36.74 -17.36 22.62
C GLN A 287 -35.60 -17.63 21.64
N ILE A 288 -35.44 -16.79 20.61
CA ILE A 288 -34.34 -16.90 19.64
C ILE A 288 -32.99 -16.64 20.33
N LYS A 289 -32.92 -15.61 21.20
CA LYS A 289 -31.73 -15.29 21.99
C LYS A 289 -31.34 -16.48 22.88
N ASP A 290 -32.27 -17.02 23.65
CA ASP A 290 -32.04 -18.15 24.55
C ASP A 290 -31.58 -19.40 23.79
N ARG A 291 -32.21 -19.71 22.65
CA ARG A 291 -31.79 -20.82 21.78
C ARG A 291 -30.37 -20.61 21.26
N LEU A 292 -30.01 -19.38 20.90
CA LEU A 292 -28.69 -19.06 20.38
C LEU A 292 -27.63 -19.15 21.50
N ASP A 293 -27.95 -18.71 22.71
CA ASP A 293 -27.07 -18.82 23.87
C ASP A 293 -26.87 -20.28 24.31
N GLN A 294 -27.92 -21.11 24.25
CA GLN A 294 -27.79 -22.56 24.43
C GLN A 294 -26.86 -23.20 23.40
N LEU A 295 -26.93 -22.79 22.12
CA LEU A 295 -26.03 -23.29 21.08
C LEU A 295 -24.58 -22.86 21.32
N ARG A 296 -24.36 -21.61 21.73
CA ARG A 296 -23.02 -21.12 22.11
C ARG A 296 -22.47 -21.89 23.29
N PHE A 297 -23.29 -22.16 24.31
CA PHE A 297 -22.90 -22.95 25.47
C PHE A 297 -22.50 -24.38 25.07
N LYS A 298 -23.29 -25.04 24.21
CA LYS A 298 -22.95 -26.36 23.68
C LYS A 298 -21.62 -26.35 22.93
N LYS A 299 -21.37 -25.34 22.09
CA LYS A 299 -20.09 -25.18 21.38
C LYS A 299 -18.93 -24.91 22.34
N LEU A 300 -19.13 -24.10 23.37
CA LEU A 300 -18.13 -23.85 24.41
C LEU A 300 -17.78 -25.15 25.14
N TYR A 301 -18.78 -25.94 25.54
CA TYR A 301 -18.56 -27.22 26.20
C TYR A 301 -17.83 -28.23 25.30
N GLN A 302 -18.18 -28.27 24.00
CA GLN A 302 -17.45 -29.08 23.02
C GLN A 302 -15.99 -28.64 22.90
N LEU A 303 -15.74 -27.32 22.86
CA LEU A 303 -14.40 -26.76 22.82
C LEU A 303 -13.60 -27.13 24.08
N VAL A 304 -14.19 -26.95 25.26
CA VAL A 304 -13.57 -27.34 26.55
C VAL A 304 -13.25 -28.84 26.55
N LYS A 305 -14.14 -29.70 26.03
CA LYS A 305 -13.90 -31.14 25.92
C LYS A 305 -12.70 -31.46 25.02
N ILE A 306 -12.54 -30.75 23.90
CA ILE A 306 -11.40 -30.90 22.99
C ILE A 306 -10.09 -30.52 23.68
N PHE A 307 -10.10 -29.42 24.44
CA PHE A 307 -8.91 -28.92 25.13
C PHE A 307 -8.69 -29.56 26.51
N HIS A 308 -9.54 -30.48 26.95
CA HIS A 308 -9.41 -31.13 28.26
C HIS A 308 -8.09 -31.90 28.41
N SER A 309 -7.56 -32.44 27.31
CA SER A 309 -6.28 -33.15 27.28
C SER A 309 -5.04 -32.25 27.24
N THR A 310 -5.21 -30.92 27.17
CA THR A 310 -4.09 -29.96 26.95
C THR A 310 -3.59 -29.26 28.22
N ASP A 311 -3.96 -29.77 29.41
CA ASP A 311 -3.63 -29.22 30.74
C ASP A 311 -4.06 -27.75 31.00
N LEU A 312 -4.68 -27.09 30.02
CA LEU A 312 -5.13 -25.69 30.10
C LEU A 312 -6.13 -25.42 31.23
N PHE A 313 -6.92 -26.44 31.59
CA PHE A 313 -7.98 -26.37 32.61
C PHE A 313 -7.56 -26.92 33.97
N ASN A 314 -6.27 -27.26 34.15
CA ASN A 314 -5.81 -27.76 35.44
C ASN A 314 -5.97 -26.68 36.53
N PRO A 315 -6.54 -27.02 37.70
CA PRO A 315 -6.85 -26.04 38.74
C PRO A 315 -5.61 -25.34 39.32
N ASP A 316 -4.47 -26.05 39.29
CA ASP A 316 -3.19 -25.64 39.88
C ASP A 316 -2.26 -24.92 38.90
N ARG A 317 -2.21 -25.38 37.62
CA ARG A 317 -1.26 -24.88 36.60
C ARG A 317 -1.93 -24.25 35.36
N GLY A 318 -3.24 -24.39 35.22
CA GLY A 318 -3.99 -23.94 34.05
C GLY A 318 -4.32 -22.44 34.06
N PHE A 319 -4.35 -21.84 32.87
CA PHE A 319 -4.69 -20.43 32.65
C PHE A 319 -6.20 -20.18 32.55
N VAL A 320 -7.01 -21.23 32.37
CA VAL A 320 -8.47 -21.15 32.26
C VAL A 320 -9.15 -21.98 33.34
N ARG A 321 -10.00 -21.37 34.16
CA ARG A 321 -10.87 -22.10 35.08
C ARG A 321 -12.27 -22.22 34.50
N PHE A 322 -12.70 -23.45 34.28
CA PHE A 322 -14.07 -23.74 33.84
C PHE A 322 -14.85 -24.33 35.02
N ASN A 323 -15.76 -23.55 35.59
CA ASN A 323 -16.63 -24.04 36.66
C ASN A 323 -17.87 -24.67 36.03
N ARG A 324 -18.17 -25.94 36.39
CA ARG A 324 -19.38 -26.61 35.91
C ARG A 324 -20.61 -25.85 36.42
N PRO A 325 -21.54 -25.41 35.55
CA PRO A 325 -22.64 -24.55 35.98
C PRO A 325 -23.63 -25.30 36.88
N SER A 326 -24.17 -24.58 37.87
CA SER A 326 -25.42 -24.92 38.54
C SER A 326 -26.67 -24.45 37.77
N SER A 327 -26.53 -23.47 36.85
CA SER A 327 -27.58 -23.00 35.94
C SER A 327 -27.02 -22.46 34.61
N ILE A 328 -27.84 -22.49 33.55
CA ILE A 328 -27.48 -22.08 32.17
C ILE A 328 -27.31 -20.55 32.03
N SER A 329 -27.82 -19.77 32.98
CA SER A 329 -27.97 -18.32 32.86
C SER A 329 -26.68 -17.50 33.09
N ASN A 330 -25.62 -18.07 33.66
CA ASN A 330 -24.44 -17.30 34.06
C ASN A 330 -23.16 -17.75 33.34
N ILE A 331 -23.02 -17.37 32.06
CA ILE A 331 -21.82 -17.64 31.24
C ILE A 331 -20.54 -17.09 31.90
N ILE A 332 -20.66 -15.95 32.61
CA ILE A 332 -19.55 -15.28 33.32
C ILE A 332 -19.01 -16.13 34.48
N ASN A 333 -19.89 -16.80 35.23
CA ASN A 333 -19.47 -17.65 36.35
C ASN A 333 -18.83 -18.96 35.89
N VAL A 334 -19.01 -19.32 34.61
CA VAL A 334 -18.57 -20.58 34.02
C VAL A 334 -17.16 -20.48 33.46
N LEU A 335 -16.73 -19.33 32.91
CA LEU A 335 -15.44 -19.18 32.23
C LEU A 335 -14.58 -18.08 32.86
N ASN A 336 -13.66 -18.48 33.74
CA ASN A 336 -12.70 -17.58 34.38
C ASN A 336 -11.33 -17.65 33.68
N LEU A 337 -11.07 -16.67 32.82
CA LEU A 337 -9.77 -16.46 32.16
C LEU A 337 -8.81 -15.74 33.10
N LYS A 338 -7.64 -16.31 33.39
CA LYS A 338 -6.63 -15.62 34.18
C LYS A 338 -5.74 -14.76 33.27
N PRO A 339 -5.48 -13.48 33.61
CA PRO A 339 -4.44 -12.72 32.94
C PRO A 339 -3.07 -13.35 33.25
N LEU A 340 -2.15 -13.24 32.29
CA LEU A 340 -0.80 -13.77 32.42
C LEU A 340 0.02 -12.91 33.39
N ASN A 341 0.58 -13.54 34.42
CA ASN A 341 1.51 -12.88 35.33
C ASN A 341 2.95 -13.01 34.78
N ILE A 342 3.43 -11.91 34.22
CA ILE A 342 4.73 -11.81 33.55
C ILE A 342 5.87 -12.29 34.48
N GLY A 343 5.90 -11.84 35.74
CA GLY A 343 6.98 -12.17 36.66
C GLY A 343 7.07 -13.66 37.03
N ILE A 344 5.93 -14.34 37.15
CA ILE A 344 5.87 -15.78 37.47
C ILE A 344 6.30 -16.62 36.25
N LEU A 345 5.84 -16.23 35.06
CA LEU A 345 6.15 -16.95 33.82
C LEU A 345 7.64 -16.89 33.46
N PHE A 346 8.29 -15.75 33.67
CA PHE A 346 9.74 -15.64 33.46
C PHE A 346 10.52 -16.53 34.43
N ARG A 347 10.14 -16.57 35.71
CA ARG A 347 10.79 -17.46 36.71
C ARG A 347 10.66 -18.94 36.33
N GLN A 348 9.48 -19.37 35.90
CA GLN A 348 9.24 -20.76 35.50
C GLN A 348 9.93 -21.13 34.16
N ALA A 349 10.09 -20.16 33.25
CA ALA A 349 10.79 -20.37 31.98
C ALA A 349 12.33 -20.46 32.14
N ASP A 350 12.86 -19.97 33.25
CA ASP A 350 14.29 -20.03 33.60
C ASP A 350 14.68 -21.34 34.34
N GLU A 351 13.70 -22.13 34.80
CA GLU A 351 13.96 -23.38 35.55
C GLU A 351 14.58 -24.49 34.68
N SER A 352 14.05 -24.73 33.48
CA SER A 352 14.65 -25.71 32.53
C SER A 352 14.12 -25.53 31.10
N ALA A 353 14.89 -26.01 30.11
CA ALA A 353 14.50 -25.98 28.70
C ALA A 353 13.19 -26.77 28.42
N ARG A 354 13.00 -27.92 29.08
CA ARG A 354 11.77 -28.72 28.93
C ARG A 354 10.54 -28.00 29.50
N HIS A 355 10.69 -27.28 30.62
CA HIS A 355 9.59 -26.48 31.18
C HIS A 355 9.26 -25.29 30.28
N ARG A 356 10.25 -24.70 29.61
CA ARG A 356 10.06 -23.62 28.63
C ARG A 356 9.23 -24.06 27.42
N GLU A 357 9.55 -25.21 26.83
CA GLU A 357 8.77 -25.79 25.72
C GLU A 357 7.32 -26.11 26.12
N TYR A 358 7.14 -26.62 27.34
CA TYR A 358 5.82 -26.87 27.91
C TYR A 358 5.02 -25.57 28.07
N ILE A 359 5.62 -24.53 28.65
CA ILE A 359 4.99 -23.20 28.79
C ILE A 359 4.63 -22.61 27.42
N ASN A 360 5.53 -22.70 26.44
CA ASN A 360 5.27 -22.24 25.06
C ASN A 360 4.07 -22.95 24.44
N SER A 361 3.96 -24.26 24.64
CA SER A 361 2.84 -25.06 24.16
C SER A 361 1.53 -24.65 24.84
N GLN A 362 1.55 -24.46 26.16
CA GLN A 362 0.38 -23.99 26.91
C GLN A 362 -0.05 -22.57 26.51
N LEU A 363 0.89 -21.64 26.30
CA LEU A 363 0.60 -20.29 25.81
C LEU A 363 -0.01 -20.32 24.41
N GLY A 364 0.51 -21.17 23.53
CA GLY A 364 -0.06 -21.40 22.20
C GLY A 364 -1.49 -21.92 22.28
N TYR A 365 -1.76 -22.95 23.09
CA TYR A 365 -3.11 -23.47 23.26
C TYR A 365 -4.05 -22.45 23.91
N TYR A 366 -3.55 -21.63 24.84
CA TYR A 366 -4.35 -20.59 25.48
C TYR A 366 -4.74 -19.50 24.48
N LEU A 367 -3.81 -19.09 23.62
CA LEU A 367 -4.06 -18.17 22.52
C LEU A 367 -5.09 -18.74 21.53
N LEU A 368 -4.96 -20.01 21.16
CA LEU A 368 -5.93 -20.68 20.28
C LEU A 368 -7.32 -20.74 20.91
N PHE A 369 -7.39 -21.09 22.20
CA PHE A 369 -8.65 -21.16 22.93
C PHE A 369 -9.34 -19.79 22.99
N LEU A 370 -8.61 -18.72 23.30
CA LEU A 370 -9.15 -17.36 23.32
C LEU A 370 -9.60 -16.92 21.92
N HIS A 371 -8.80 -17.23 20.89
CA HIS A 371 -9.15 -16.89 19.51
C HIS A 371 -10.42 -17.60 19.04
N LEU A 372 -10.55 -18.90 19.28
CA LEU A 372 -11.74 -19.68 18.88
C LEU A 372 -12.99 -19.27 19.66
N THR A 373 -12.87 -19.02 20.96
CA THR A 373 -14.00 -18.55 21.77
C THR A 373 -14.47 -17.17 21.30
N ALA A 374 -13.56 -16.21 21.14
CA ALA A 374 -13.90 -14.86 20.70
C ALA A 374 -14.47 -14.83 19.28
N THR A 375 -13.79 -15.44 18.30
CA THR A 375 -14.17 -15.31 16.88
C THR A 375 -15.30 -16.25 16.46
N GLN A 376 -15.27 -17.52 16.86
CA GLN A 376 -16.22 -18.53 16.35
C GLN A 376 -17.46 -18.70 17.22
N ILE A 377 -17.35 -18.53 18.54
CA ILE A 377 -18.48 -18.74 19.47
C ILE A 377 -19.22 -17.41 19.71
N PHE A 378 -18.50 -16.39 20.18
CA PHE A 378 -19.11 -15.13 20.59
C PHE A 378 -19.16 -14.08 19.47
N LYS A 379 -18.34 -14.23 18.42
CA LYS A 379 -18.15 -13.23 17.34
C LYS A 379 -17.78 -11.85 17.90
N ALA A 380 -16.97 -11.83 18.96
CA ALA A 380 -16.50 -10.62 19.60
C ALA A 380 -15.22 -10.10 18.90
N PRO A 381 -15.14 -8.81 18.54
CA PRO A 381 -13.91 -8.23 18.05
C PRO A 381 -12.89 -8.15 19.19
N LEU A 382 -11.68 -8.67 18.94
CA LEU A 382 -10.53 -8.52 19.82
C LEU A 382 -9.69 -7.31 19.36
N PRO A 383 -9.04 -6.58 20.29
CA PRO A 383 -8.25 -5.40 19.97
C PRO A 383 -6.97 -5.73 19.20
N TYR A 384 -6.36 -6.90 19.44
CA TYR A 384 -5.16 -7.33 18.73
C TYR A 384 -5.39 -8.64 17.95
N LYS A 385 -4.69 -8.79 16.82
CA LYS A 385 -4.80 -9.99 15.98
C LYS A 385 -3.98 -11.15 16.55
N LEU A 386 -4.67 -12.17 17.06
CA LEU A 386 -4.07 -13.43 17.52
C LEU A 386 -3.80 -14.39 16.35
N MET A 387 -2.55 -14.86 16.20
CA MET A 387 -2.16 -15.86 15.21
C MET A 387 -1.54 -17.09 15.87
N TYR A 388 -2.20 -18.24 15.70
CA TYR A 388 -1.74 -19.51 16.25
C TYR A 388 -0.78 -20.22 15.30
N TYR A 389 0.40 -20.55 15.81
CA TYR A 389 1.42 -21.36 15.12
C TYR A 389 1.98 -22.45 16.05
N GLY A 390 1.14 -23.02 16.93
CA GLY A 390 1.58 -23.98 17.93
C GLY A 390 2.39 -23.31 19.05
N SER A 391 3.53 -23.88 19.41
CA SER A 391 4.44 -23.38 20.45
C SER A 391 5.13 -22.06 20.09
N THR A 392 5.09 -21.64 18.81
CA THR A 392 5.69 -20.38 18.31
C THR A 392 4.63 -19.38 17.86
N SER A 393 3.57 -19.22 18.64
CA SER A 393 2.46 -18.31 18.31
C SER A 393 2.88 -16.83 18.28
N VAL A 394 2.13 -15.99 17.56
CA VAL A 394 2.49 -14.58 17.28
C VAL A 394 1.27 -13.67 17.44
N ILE A 395 1.49 -12.46 17.95
CA ILE A 395 0.47 -11.40 18.09
C ILE A 395 0.78 -10.28 17.09
N GLU A 396 -0.24 -9.75 16.42
CA GLU A 396 -0.15 -8.64 15.44
C GLU A 396 0.83 -8.94 14.28
N SER A 397 1.12 -10.21 14.00
CA SER A 397 2.15 -10.64 13.04
C SER A 397 3.58 -10.14 13.34
N GLN A 398 3.81 -9.51 14.50
CA GLN A 398 5.05 -8.80 14.81
C GLN A 398 5.68 -9.22 16.14
N TYR A 399 4.86 -9.62 17.11
CA TYR A 399 5.30 -9.89 18.48
C TYR A 399 5.28 -11.40 18.76
N PRO A 400 6.45 -12.05 18.93
CA PRO A 400 6.53 -13.46 19.28
C PRO A 400 5.96 -13.71 20.67
N PHE A 401 5.10 -14.71 20.79
CA PHE A 401 4.43 -15.11 22.02
C PHE A 401 4.96 -16.47 22.50
N TYR A 402 6.28 -16.56 22.63
CA TYR A 402 6.98 -17.74 23.10
C TYR A 402 8.37 -17.36 23.64
N PHE A 403 8.94 -18.24 24.44
CA PHE A 403 10.27 -18.13 25.01
C PHE A 403 11.31 -18.88 24.14
N THR A 404 12.46 -18.26 23.84
CA THR A 404 13.59 -18.87 23.12
C THR A 404 14.72 -19.31 24.05
N ASP A 405 15.60 -20.21 23.59
CA ASP A 405 16.79 -20.69 24.33
C ASP A 405 17.76 -19.56 24.72
N SER A 406 18.06 -18.67 23.77
CA SER A 406 18.88 -17.49 24.00
C SER A 406 18.01 -16.23 24.04
N MET A 407 17.70 -15.73 25.24
CA MET A 407 16.94 -14.49 25.43
C MET A 407 17.80 -13.27 25.08
N ILE A 408 17.77 -12.84 23.82
CA ILE A 408 18.28 -11.53 23.43
C ILE A 408 17.36 -10.48 24.07
N ALA A 409 17.90 -9.44 24.71
CA ALA A 409 17.12 -8.39 25.38
C ALA A 409 15.99 -7.79 24.49
N LYS A 410 16.23 -7.71 23.18
CA LYS A 410 15.23 -7.30 22.17
C LYS A 410 14.05 -8.27 22.06
N HIS A 411 14.28 -9.57 22.16
CA HIS A 411 13.21 -10.57 22.15
C HIS A 411 12.41 -10.53 23.46
N GLN A 412 13.08 -10.39 24.60
CA GLN A 412 12.41 -10.29 25.90
C GLN A 412 11.47 -9.07 25.94
N ALA A 413 11.91 -7.90 25.47
CA ALA A 413 11.07 -6.71 25.38
C ALA A 413 9.85 -6.92 24.47
N LYS A 414 10.02 -7.64 23.35
CA LYS A 414 8.90 -7.98 22.45
C LYS A 414 7.93 -8.98 23.06
N LEU A 415 8.42 -9.97 23.80
CA LEU A 415 7.60 -10.97 24.49
C LEU A 415 6.76 -10.32 25.61
N ILE A 416 7.36 -9.42 26.39
CA ILE A 416 6.65 -8.64 27.42
C ILE A 416 5.52 -7.83 26.78
N ARG A 417 5.79 -7.13 25.66
CA ARG A 417 4.75 -6.41 24.90
C ARG A 417 3.66 -7.36 24.39
N ALA A 418 4.04 -8.53 23.87
CA ALA A 418 3.09 -9.56 23.43
C ALA A 418 2.16 -9.98 24.58
N MET A 419 2.71 -10.23 25.77
CA MET A 419 1.92 -10.57 26.96
C MET A 419 0.99 -9.43 27.40
N HIS A 420 1.41 -8.18 27.31
CA HIS A 420 0.53 -7.04 27.60
C HIS A 420 -0.64 -6.94 26.61
N TYR A 421 -0.38 -7.12 25.30
CA TYR A 421 -1.44 -7.13 24.29
C TYR A 421 -2.40 -8.30 24.49
N PHE A 422 -1.87 -9.49 24.77
CA PHE A 422 -2.70 -10.65 25.09
C PHE A 422 -3.56 -10.46 26.34
N ASN A 423 -3.02 -9.82 27.39
CA ASN A 423 -3.78 -9.49 28.58
C ASN A 423 -4.88 -8.46 28.31
N ALA A 424 -4.64 -7.52 27.39
CA ALA A 424 -5.67 -6.58 26.94
C ALA A 424 -6.78 -7.30 26.15
N ASP A 425 -6.44 -8.29 25.30
CA ASP A 425 -7.43 -9.13 24.61
C ASP A 425 -8.29 -9.92 25.62
N ILE A 426 -7.67 -10.49 26.67
CA ILE A 426 -8.40 -11.18 27.75
C ILE A 426 -9.35 -10.21 28.47
N LEU A 427 -8.89 -9.01 28.79
CA LEU A 427 -9.70 -8.02 29.51
C LEU A 427 -10.90 -7.57 28.67
N GLN A 428 -10.69 -7.26 27.39
CA GLN A 428 -11.78 -6.89 26.49
C GLN A 428 -12.77 -8.05 26.33
N PHE A 429 -12.28 -9.27 26.19
CA PHE A 429 -13.17 -10.43 26.08
C PHE A 429 -13.99 -10.64 27.37
N LYS A 430 -13.41 -10.41 28.57
CA LYS A 430 -14.17 -10.40 29.83
C LYS A 430 -15.25 -9.34 29.84
N GLN A 431 -14.93 -8.11 29.45
CA GLN A 431 -15.92 -7.01 29.38
C GLN A 431 -17.06 -7.35 28.40
N VAL A 432 -16.75 -8.00 27.28
CA VAL A 432 -17.78 -8.44 26.33
C VAL A 432 -18.66 -9.52 26.94
N LEU A 433 -18.09 -10.47 27.69
CA LEU A 433 -18.87 -11.48 28.41
C LEU A 433 -19.75 -10.86 29.50
N GLU A 434 -19.26 -9.84 30.21
CA GLU A 434 -20.02 -9.07 31.22
C GLU A 434 -21.22 -8.36 30.59
N ASN A 435 -21.01 -7.65 29.47
CA ASN A 435 -22.08 -6.95 28.75
C ASN A 435 -23.09 -7.91 28.09
N TYR A 436 -22.73 -9.19 27.90
CA TYR A 436 -23.61 -10.19 27.29
C TYR A 436 -24.72 -10.66 28.25
N CYS A 437 -24.50 -10.57 29.56
CA CYS A 437 -25.47 -10.87 30.61
C CYS A 437 -25.87 -9.57 31.35
N PRO A 438 -26.76 -8.74 30.79
CA PRO A 438 -27.46 -7.77 31.63
C PRO A 438 -28.33 -8.58 32.61
N THR A 439 -28.06 -8.40 33.90
CA THR A 439 -28.86 -8.89 35.02
C THR A 439 -30.35 -8.62 34.86
#